data_AF-A0AAN9X7T5-F1
#
_entry.id   AF-A0AAN9X7T5-F1
#
_cell.length_a   1.000
_cell.length_b   1.000
_cell.length_c   1.000
_cell.angle_alpha   90.00
_cell.angle_beta   90.00
_cell.angle_gamma   90.00
#
_symmetry.space_group_name_H-M   'P 1'
#
loop_
_entity.id
_entity.type
_entity.pdbx_description
1 polymer ?
#
loop_
_entity_poly.entity_id
_entity_poly.type
_entity_poly.pdbx_seq_one_letter_code
_entity_poly.pdbx_strand_id
1 'polypeptide(L)'
;MSFSNLSSKVLAIAAGEAHSLLLTGDGHVYSWGRGILGRLGQGSERDEYFPVQVMFGSEEHSIRIVQIAAGAYHSLALADDGSVWCWGYNICILIP
;
A
#
# COMPACT_ATOMS: atom_id res chain seq x y z
N MET A 1 -6.46 21.77 24.41
CA MET A 1 -5.95 20.38 24.32
C MET A 1 -5.63 20.14 22.86
N SER A 2 -4.35 19.99 22.50
CA SER A 2 -3.93 19.77 21.12
C SER A 2 -3.75 18.26 20.92
N PHE A 3 -4.52 17.66 20.02
CA PHE A 3 -4.26 16.30 19.53
C PHE A 3 -3.06 16.40 18.60
N SER A 4 -1.86 16.25 19.17
CA SER A 4 -0.62 16.27 18.42
C SER A 4 -0.50 15.04 17.51
N ASN A 5 -0.84 15.23 16.25
CA ASN A 5 -0.04 14.79 15.10
C ASN A 5 0.35 13.29 15.04
N LEU A 6 -0.57 12.38 15.37
CA LEU A 6 -0.36 10.95 15.10
C LEU A 6 -0.59 10.57 13.62
N SER A 7 -1.27 11.41 12.84
CA SER A 7 -1.72 11.06 11.47
C SER A 7 -0.67 11.27 10.37
N SER A 8 0.60 11.55 10.71
CA SER A 8 1.64 11.87 9.71
C SER A 8 2.97 11.13 9.92
N LYS A 9 3.04 10.20 10.87
CA LYS A 9 4.27 9.46 11.13
C LYS A 9 4.41 8.32 10.12
N VAL A 10 5.54 8.25 9.44
CA VAL A 10 5.93 7.08 8.65
C VAL A 10 6.29 5.95 9.61
N LEU A 11 5.63 4.80 9.48
CA LEU A 11 5.89 3.60 10.26
C LEU A 11 6.86 2.65 9.56
N ALA A 12 6.72 2.49 8.25
CA ALA A 12 7.55 1.59 7.48
C ALA A 12 7.69 2.07 6.04
N ILE A 13 8.78 1.64 5.40
CA ILE A 13 9.01 1.74 3.97
C ILE A 13 9.45 0.36 3.45
N ALA A 14 9.09 0.06 2.20
CA ALA A 14 9.60 -1.10 1.49
C ALA A 14 9.91 -0.70 0.04
N ALA A 15 10.89 -1.35 -0.58
CA ALA A 15 11.30 -1.08 -1.95
C ALA A 15 11.36 -2.38 -2.75
N GLY A 16 10.73 -2.38 -3.91
CA GLY A 16 10.91 -3.42 -4.93
C GLY A 16 11.99 -3.03 -5.93
N GLU A 17 11.97 -3.64 -7.11
CA GLU A 17 12.97 -3.37 -8.16
C GLU A 17 12.91 -1.91 -8.64
N ALA A 18 11.70 -1.41 -8.89
CA ALA A 18 11.47 -0.08 -9.47
C ALA A 18 10.27 0.65 -8.84
N HIS A 19 9.78 0.21 -7.68
CA HIS A 19 8.69 0.86 -6.96
C HIS A 19 8.98 0.88 -5.46
N SER A 20 8.31 1.78 -4.75
CA SER A 20 8.42 1.94 -3.31
C SER A 20 7.03 1.91 -2.67
N LEU A 21 6.98 1.48 -1.42
CA LEU A 21 5.82 1.47 -0.56
C LEU A 21 6.12 2.25 0.72
N LEU A 22 5.11 2.93 1.25
CA LEU A 22 5.16 3.65 2.52
C LEU A 22 3.91 3.34 3.33
N LEU A 23 4.09 3.04 4.61
CA LEU A 23 3.01 2.83 5.58
C LEU A 23 3.02 3.97 6.60
N THR A 24 1.87 4.59 6.82
CA THR A 24 1.66 5.66 7.80
C THR A 24 1.09 5.14 9.13
N GLY A 25 1.17 5.97 10.18
CA GLY A 25 0.70 5.66 11.54
C GLY A 25 -0.79 5.35 11.66
N ASP A 26 -1.58 5.95 10.78
CA ASP A 26 -3.02 5.74 10.62
C ASP A 26 -3.37 4.54 9.71
N GLY A 27 -2.37 3.84 9.16
CA GLY A 27 -2.56 2.60 8.43
C GLY A 27 -2.82 2.75 6.94
N HIS A 28 -2.53 3.92 6.36
CA HIS A 28 -2.58 4.13 4.91
C HIS A 28 -1.29 3.66 4.25
N VAL A 29 -1.42 3.09 3.04
CA VAL A 29 -0.28 2.73 2.20
C VAL A 29 -0.22 3.65 1.00
N TYR A 30 0.97 4.12 0.70
CA TYR A 30 1.27 4.84 -0.53
C TYR A 30 2.28 4.06 -1.35
N SER A 31 2.18 4.17 -2.67
CA SER A 31 3.13 3.59 -3.60
C SER A 31 3.56 4.59 -4.67
N TRP A 32 4.76 4.45 -5.21
CA TRP A 32 5.26 5.23 -6.34
C TRP A 32 6.39 4.50 -7.06
N GLY A 33 6.77 4.99 -8.23
CA GLY A 33 7.75 4.43 -9.15
C GLY A 33 7.08 3.81 -10.38
N ARG A 34 7.60 2.68 -10.83
CA ARG A 34 7.13 1.97 -12.02
C ARG A 34 5.80 1.27 -11.79
N GLY A 35 4.81 1.52 -12.64
CA GLY A 35 3.45 0.98 -12.55
C GLY A 35 3.22 -0.34 -13.24
N ILE A 36 4.11 -0.72 -14.17
CA ILE A 36 3.97 -1.91 -15.02
C ILE A 36 3.73 -3.17 -14.18
N LEU A 37 2.81 -4.03 -14.62
CA LEU A 37 2.30 -5.21 -13.91
C LEU A 37 1.35 -4.87 -12.74
N GLY A 38 0.92 -3.61 -12.61
CA GLY A 38 -0.04 -3.18 -11.59
C GLY A 38 0.54 -3.07 -10.17
N ARG A 39 1.86 -3.00 -10.00
CA ARG A 39 2.56 -3.04 -8.69
C ARG A 39 2.31 -1.81 -7.79
N LEU A 40 1.58 -0.81 -8.29
CA LEU A 40 1.15 0.38 -7.55
C LEU A 40 -0.31 0.31 -7.05
N GLY A 41 -1.07 -0.72 -7.44
CA GLY A 41 -2.41 -0.94 -6.88
C GLY A 41 -3.47 0.09 -7.30
N GLN A 42 -3.22 0.90 -8.34
CA GLN A 42 -4.15 1.94 -8.82
C GLN A 42 -5.17 1.44 -9.86
N GLY A 43 -5.23 0.12 -10.12
CA GLY A 43 -5.99 -0.42 -11.26
C GLY A 43 -5.47 0.04 -12.63
N SER A 44 -4.23 0.57 -12.68
CA SER A 44 -3.55 1.00 -13.89
C SER A 44 -2.09 0.54 -13.88
N GLU A 45 -1.47 0.51 -15.06
CA GLU A 45 -0.05 0.19 -15.23
C GLU A 45 0.83 1.44 -15.45
N ARG A 46 0.31 2.62 -15.16
CA ARG A 46 1.05 3.89 -15.33
C ARG A 46 2.07 4.07 -14.23
N ASP A 47 3.23 4.58 -14.61
CA ASP A 47 4.25 5.01 -13.66
C ASP A 47 3.76 6.26 -12.91
N GLU A 48 4.03 6.30 -11.61
CA GLU A 48 3.68 7.41 -10.73
C GLU A 48 4.95 7.93 -10.07
N TYR A 49 5.28 9.21 -10.27
CA TYR A 49 6.50 9.80 -9.70
C TYR A 49 6.29 10.41 -8.32
N PHE A 50 5.05 10.45 -7.86
CA PHE A 50 4.65 10.93 -6.55
C PHE A 50 3.88 9.83 -5.80
N PRO A 51 3.91 9.82 -4.46
CA PRO A 51 3.15 8.84 -3.68
C PRO A 51 1.66 8.90 -4.00
N VAL A 52 1.10 7.79 -4.48
CA VAL A 52 -0.34 7.58 -4.67
C VAL A 52 -0.86 6.59 -3.64
N GLN A 53 -2.04 6.88 -3.09
CA GLN A 53 -2.62 6.06 -2.03
C GLN A 53 -3.18 4.76 -2.61
N VAL A 54 -2.85 3.63 -1.99
CA VAL A 54 -3.46 2.33 -2.29
C VAL A 54 -4.69 2.16 -1.41
N MET A 55 -5.84 1.91 -2.02
CA MET A 55 -7.11 1.75 -1.32
C MET A 55 -7.33 0.29 -0.92
N PHE A 56 -7.70 0.06 0.33
CA PHE A 56 -8.06 -1.26 0.87
C PHE A 56 -9.46 -1.21 1.47
N GLY A 57 -10.32 -2.15 1.04
CA GLY A 57 -11.72 -2.19 1.44
C GLY A 57 -12.64 -1.37 0.53
N SER A 58 -13.72 -0.84 1.10
CA SER A 58 -14.73 -0.04 0.40
C SER A 58 -14.88 1.35 1.02
N GLU A 59 -15.65 2.22 0.38
CA GLU A 59 -15.99 3.56 0.93
C GLU A 59 -16.62 3.49 2.33
N GLU A 60 -17.34 2.41 2.64
CA GLU A 60 -17.98 2.20 3.95
C GLU A 60 -17.07 1.50 4.96
N HIS A 61 -16.05 0.78 4.49
CA HIS A 61 -15.16 -0.02 5.32
C HIS A 61 -13.71 0.09 4.85
N SER A 62 -12.96 1.01 5.47
CA SER A 62 -11.52 1.15 5.26
C SER A 62 -10.76 0.16 6.12
N ILE A 63 -9.81 -0.55 5.52
CA ILE A 63 -8.98 -1.54 6.20
C ILE A 63 -7.67 -0.89 6.65
N ARG A 64 -7.32 -1.10 7.92
CA ARG A 64 -6.09 -0.59 8.50
C ARG A 64 -4.93 -1.54 8.22
N ILE A 65 -3.90 -1.04 7.54
CA ILE A 65 -2.65 -1.80 7.33
C ILE A 65 -1.69 -1.62 8.51
N VAL A 66 -1.04 -2.72 8.91
CA VAL A 66 -0.06 -2.76 10.00
C VAL A 66 1.35 -3.13 9.54
N GLN A 67 1.49 -3.76 8.36
CA GLN A 67 2.80 -4.10 7.81
C GLN A 67 2.76 -4.12 6.28
N ILE A 68 3.91 -3.82 5.66
CA ILE A 68 4.10 -3.83 4.20
C ILE A 68 5.36 -4.61 3.81
N ALA A 69 5.37 -5.16 2.60
CA ALA A 69 6.54 -5.76 1.98
C ALA A 69 6.49 -5.57 0.45
N ALA A 70 7.67 -5.54 -0.18
CA ALA A 70 7.78 -5.44 -1.63
C ALA A 70 8.72 -6.52 -2.17
N GLY A 71 8.26 -7.27 -3.17
CA GLY A 71 9.10 -8.08 -4.03
C GLY A 71 9.60 -7.27 -5.23
N ALA A 72 10.31 -7.92 -6.16
CA ALA A 72 10.80 -7.23 -7.36
C ALA A 72 9.66 -6.57 -8.17
N TYR A 73 8.55 -7.31 -8.32
CA TYR A 73 7.46 -6.97 -9.24
C TYR A 73 6.07 -6.95 -8.56
N HIS A 74 5.99 -7.15 -7.25
CA HIS A 74 4.73 -7.22 -6.50
C HIS A 74 4.89 -6.62 -5.11
N SER A 75 3.76 -6.38 -4.47
CA SER A 75 3.61 -5.69 -3.20
C SER A 75 2.67 -6.46 -2.29
N LEU A 76 2.91 -6.40 -0.98
CA LEU A 76 2.05 -7.01 0.03
C LEU A 76 1.73 -6.02 1.15
N ALA A 77 0.54 -6.18 1.72
CA ALA A 77 0.10 -5.49 2.92
C ALA A 77 -0.63 -6.46 3.86
N LEU A 78 -0.31 -6.39 5.16
CA LEU A 78 -0.99 -7.12 6.22
C LEU A 78 -1.89 -6.15 6.98
N ALA A 79 -3.17 -6.49 7.09
CA ALA A 79 -4.16 -5.76 7.86
C ALA A 79 -4.15 -6.17 9.35
N ASP A 80 -4.73 -5.34 10.21
CA ASP A 80 -4.83 -5.61 11.66
C ASP A 80 -5.76 -6.79 12.01
N ASP A 81 -6.71 -7.11 11.13
CA ASP A 81 -7.58 -8.29 11.21
C ASP A 81 -6.89 -9.60 10.79
N GLY A 82 -5.64 -9.53 10.31
CA GLY A 82 -4.85 -10.66 9.83
C GLY A 82 -5.00 -10.96 8.33
N SER A 83 -5.83 -10.21 7.60
CA SER A 83 -6.00 -10.34 6.16
C SER A 83 -4.73 -9.87 5.43
N VAL A 84 -4.32 -10.60 4.38
CA VAL A 84 -3.16 -10.24 3.55
C VAL A 84 -3.64 -9.86 2.16
N TRP A 85 -3.21 -8.69 1.72
CA TRP A 85 -3.43 -8.15 0.39
C TRP A 85 -2.15 -8.23 -0.42
N CYS A 86 -2.23 -8.63 -1.68
CA CYS A 86 -1.10 -8.44 -2.58
C CYS A 86 -1.53 -8.07 -4.00
N TRP A 87 -0.66 -7.32 -4.67
CA TRP A 87 -0.89 -6.77 -6.01
C TRP A 87 0.43 -6.69 -6.78
N GLY A 88 0.35 -6.58 -8.10
CA GLY A 88 1.51 -6.67 -8.98
C GLY A 88 1.59 -8.00 -9.74
N TYR A 89 2.79 -8.36 -10.19
CA TYR A 89 3.02 -9.60 -10.94
C TYR A 89 2.88 -10.86 -10.07
N ASN A 90 2.12 -11.86 -10.56
CA ASN A 90 1.76 -13.12 -9.86
C ASN A 90 0.84 -12.92 -8.63
N ILE A 91 -0.33 -12.32 -8.85
CA ILE A 91 -1.40 -11.96 -7.87
C ILE A 91 -1.72 -13.02 -6.80
N CYS A 92 -2.02 -12.56 -5.57
CA CYS A 92 -2.95 -13.23 -4.65
C CYS A 92 -3.98 -12.22 -4.08
N ILE A 93 -5.23 -12.40 -4.49
CA ILE A 93 -6.40 -11.57 -4.15
C ILE A 93 -7.15 -12.24 -2.99
N LEU A 94 -7.71 -11.45 -2.06
CA LEU A 94 -9.15 -11.53 -1.78
C LEU A 94 -9.69 -10.09 -1.67
N ILE A 95 -10.15 -9.57 -2.81
CA ILE A 95 -11.14 -8.49 -2.87
C ILE A 95 -12.44 -9.13 -2.37
N PRO A 96 -13.22 -8.51 -1.47
CA PRO A 96 -14.63 -8.89 -1.34
C PRO A 96 -15.39 -8.68 -2.66
#